data_AF-A0A2G9MDB4-F1
#
_entry.id   AF-A0A2G9MDB4-F1
#
_cell.length_a   1.000
_cell.length_b   1.000
_cell.length_c   1.000
_cell.angle_alpha   90.00
_cell.angle_beta   90.00
_cell.angle_gamma   90.00
#
_symmetry.space_group_name_H-M   'P 1'
#
loop_
_entity.id
_entity.type
_entity.pdbx_description
1 polymer ?
#
loop_
_entity_poly.entity_id
_entity_poly.type
_entity_poly.pdbx_seq_one_letter_code
_entity_poly.pdbx_strand_id
1 'polypeptide(L)'
;MKNKDVEEGKVFAFLGIFLTIIGFLIVLLTKKDNKYAMFYAKQGLVLFIVYVIVAVANMVLMFIPFLGWLIMFILGIGLLILWIIGIVYSLSGEEKEIPLIGSFAKKIHI
;
A
#
# COMPACT_ATOMS: atom_id res chain seq x y z
N MET A 1 -7.65 7.79 18.17
CA MET A 1 -8.79 8.09 17.27
C MET A 1 -10.10 7.89 18.01
N LYS A 2 -11.18 8.57 17.64
CA LYS A 2 -12.50 8.16 18.10
C LYS A 2 -12.83 6.80 17.48
N ASN A 3 -13.39 5.88 18.26
CA ASN A 3 -13.81 4.56 17.75
C ASN A 3 -14.69 4.67 16.48
N LYS A 4 -15.51 5.73 16.43
CA LYS A 4 -16.38 6.05 15.31
C LYS A 4 -15.65 6.30 13.98
N ASP A 5 -14.50 6.97 13.99
CA ASP A 5 -13.74 7.25 12.75
C ASP A 5 -13.19 5.97 12.15
N VAL A 6 -12.74 5.05 13.00
CA VAL A 6 -12.22 3.74 12.60
C VAL A 6 -13.35 2.86 12.03
N GLU A 7 -14.50 2.81 12.71
CA GLU A 7 -15.66 2.05 12.24
C GLU A 7 -16.15 2.53 10.86
N GLU A 8 -16.35 3.84 10.69
CA GLU A 8 -16.80 4.43 9.42
C GLU A 8 -15.74 4.36 8.32
N GLY A 9 -14.46 4.35 8.70
CA GLY A 9 -13.33 4.40 7.78
C GLY A 9 -12.80 3.03 7.35
N LYS A 10 -13.14 1.94 8.05
CA LYS A 10 -12.48 0.63 7.87
C LYS A 10 -12.60 0.07 6.45
N VAL A 11 -13.78 0.15 5.83
CA VAL A 11 -13.98 -0.32 4.44
C VAL A 11 -13.14 0.51 3.47
N PHE A 12 -13.07 1.82 3.68
CA PHE A 12 -12.28 2.74 2.85
C PHE A 12 -10.77 2.55 3.04
N ALA A 13 -10.33 2.28 4.27
CA ALA A 13 -8.94 1.91 4.56
C ALA A 13 -8.54 0.63 3.81
N PHE A 14 -9.40 -0.40 3.87
CA PHE A 14 -9.20 -1.62 3.10
C PHE A 14 -9.13 -1.36 1.60
N LEU A 15 -10.09 -0.61 1.04
CA LEU A 15 -10.10 -0.25 -0.38
C LEU A 15 -8.84 0.53 -0.79
N GLY A 16 -8.37 1.42 0.08
CA GLY A 16 -7.14 2.20 -0.09
C GLY A 16 -5.91 1.32 -0.33
N ILE A 17 -5.79 0.20 0.40
CA ILE A 17 -4.71 -0.78 0.18
C ILE A 17 -5.03 -1.69 -1.00
N PHE A 18 -6.22 -2.30 -1.02
CA PHE A 18 -6.58 -3.36 -1.95
C PHE A 18 -6.49 -2.90 -3.41
N LEU A 19 -7.00 -1.71 -3.69
CA LEU A 19 -7.01 -1.11 -5.03
C LEU A 19 -5.81 -0.18 -5.28
N THR A 20 -4.93 -0.01 -4.30
CA THR A 20 -3.72 0.82 -4.36
C THR A 20 -4.01 2.26 -4.85
N ILE A 21 -3.54 2.66 -6.04
CA ILE A 21 -3.76 4.01 -6.59
C ILE A 21 -5.25 4.35 -6.77
N ILE A 22 -6.06 3.40 -7.23
CA ILE A 22 -7.51 3.63 -7.42
C ILE A 22 -8.17 3.80 -6.05
N GLY A 23 -7.79 2.95 -5.09
CA GLY A 23 -8.26 3.04 -3.71
C GLY A 23 -7.91 4.38 -3.07
N PHE A 24 -6.67 4.83 -3.25
CA PHE A 24 -6.21 6.14 -2.78
C PHE A 24 -7.08 7.28 -3.33
N LEU A 25 -7.38 7.29 -4.64
CA LEU A 25 -8.24 8.31 -5.24
C LEU A 25 -9.67 8.26 -4.69
N ILE A 26 -10.24 7.07 -4.50
CA ILE A 26 -11.57 6.90 -3.90
C ILE A 26 -11.59 7.54 -2.51
N VAL A 27 -10.62 7.23 -1.65
CA VAL A 27 -10.55 7.77 -0.29
C VAL A 27 -10.31 9.28 -0.31
N LEU A 28 -9.43 9.77 -1.18
CA LEU A 28 -9.14 11.20 -1.29
C LEU A 28 -10.37 12.01 -1.70
N LEU A 29 -11.22 11.47 -2.57
CA LEU A 29 -12.41 12.17 -3.07
C LEU A 29 -13.63 12.03 -2.15
N THR A 30 -13.74 10.94 -1.37
CA THR A 30 -14.96 10.62 -0.62
C THR A 30 -14.80 10.65 0.90
N LYS A 31 -13.58 10.45 1.42
CA LYS A 31 -13.30 10.27 2.84
C LYS A 31 -12.01 10.99 3.28
N LYS A 32 -11.70 12.14 2.65
CA LYS A 32 -10.48 12.92 2.92
C LYS A 32 -10.27 13.23 4.41
N ASP A 33 -11.34 13.60 5.11
CA ASP A 33 -11.28 14.00 6.53
C ASP A 33 -11.25 12.80 7.49
N ASN A 34 -11.52 11.58 7.00
CA ASN A 34 -11.38 10.38 7.81
C ASN A 34 -9.90 9.98 7.87
N LYS A 35 -9.28 10.29 9.02
CA LYS A 35 -7.85 10.04 9.25
C LYS A 35 -7.47 8.57 9.05
N TYR A 36 -8.33 7.61 9.41
CA TYR A 36 -8.03 6.17 9.35
C TYR A 36 -8.02 5.68 7.90
N ALA A 37 -9.04 6.05 7.14
CA ALA A 37 -9.13 5.78 5.72
C ALA A 37 -7.94 6.41 4.99
N MET A 38 -7.65 7.69 5.25
CA MET A 38 -6.57 8.42 4.60
C MET A 38 -5.18 7.86 4.95
N PHE A 39 -4.96 7.41 6.18
CA PHE A 39 -3.72 6.76 6.60
C PHE A 39 -3.42 5.52 5.73
N TYR A 40 -4.38 4.62 5.57
CA TYR A 40 -4.21 3.42 4.74
C TYR A 40 -4.21 3.72 3.24
N ALA A 41 -4.97 4.71 2.78
CA ALA A 41 -4.93 5.18 1.40
C ALA A 41 -3.53 5.66 1.00
N LYS A 42 -2.86 6.46 1.85
CA LYS A 42 -1.48 6.92 1.60
C LYS A 42 -0.50 5.75 1.57
N GLN A 43 -0.67 4.74 2.43
CA GLN A 43 0.14 3.53 2.38
C GLN A 43 -0.08 2.72 1.10
N GLY A 44 -1.32 2.63 0.62
CA GLY A 44 -1.65 1.99 -0.67
C GLY A 44 -1.03 2.71 -1.86
N LEU A 45 -0.97 4.05 -1.83
CA LEU A 45 -0.27 4.86 -2.82
C LEU A 45 1.24 4.59 -2.81
N VAL A 46 1.87 4.51 -1.64
CA VAL A 46 3.29 4.16 -1.54
C VAL A 46 3.55 2.76 -2.07
N LEU A 47 2.71 1.78 -1.72
CA LEU A 47 2.81 0.41 -2.22
C LEU A 47 2.72 0.37 -3.76
N PHE A 48 1.85 1.19 -4.36
CA PHE A 48 1.78 1.36 -5.82
C PHE A 48 3.09 1.92 -6.40
N ILE A 49 3.66 2.96 -5.78
CA ILE A 49 4.94 3.54 -6.23
C ILE A 49 6.06 2.48 -6.19
N VAL A 50 6.14 1.70 -5.12
CA VAL A 50 7.12 0.62 -4.98
C VAL A 50 6.90 -0.46 -6.04
N TYR A 51 5.63 -0.83 -6.32
CA TYR A 51 5.30 -1.74 -7.40
C TYR A 51 5.79 -1.23 -8.77
N VAL A 52 5.57 0.05 -9.09
CA VAL A 52 6.06 0.66 -10.34
C VAL A 52 7.58 0.62 -10.44
N ILE A 53 8.30 0.95 -9.35
CA ILE A 53 9.78 0.88 -9.31
C ILE A 53 10.26 -0.54 -9.59
N VAL A 54 9.66 -1.55 -8.95
CA VAL A 54 9.99 -2.96 -9.18
C VAL A 54 9.67 -3.38 -10.61
N ALA A 55 8.54 -2.95 -11.17
CA ALA A 55 8.17 -3.24 -12.55
C ALA A 55 9.20 -2.68 -13.55
N VAL A 56 9.69 -1.46 -13.34
CA VAL A 56 10.76 -0.87 -14.17
C VAL A 56 12.07 -1.63 -14.02
N ALA A 57 12.46 -2.01 -12.79
CA ALA A 57 13.66 -2.82 -12.56
C ALA A 57 13.56 -4.19 -13.27
N ASN A 58 12.37 -4.80 -13.27
CA ASN A 58 12.13 -6.07 -13.95
C ASN A 58 12.32 -5.98 -15.47
N MET A 59 12.12 -4.82 -16.11
CA MET A 59 12.39 -4.65 -17.54
C MET A 59 13.88 -4.88 -17.88
N VAL A 60 14.79 -4.65 -16.95
CA VAL A 60 16.23 -4.90 -17.15
C VAL A 60 16.59 -6.33 -16.73
N LEU A 61 16.07 -6.78 -15.59
CA LEU A 61 16.38 -8.09 -15.04
C LEU A 61 15.95 -9.24 -15.97
N MET A 62 14.97 -9.03 -16.85
CA MET A 62 14.47 -10.09 -17.74
C MET A 62 15.54 -10.58 -18.73
N PHE A 63 16.50 -9.72 -19.06
CA PHE A 63 17.61 -10.02 -19.98
C PHE A 63 18.77 -10.76 -19.30
N ILE A 64 18.71 -10.99 -17.98
CA ILE A 64 19.73 -11.73 -17.21
C ILE A 64 19.16 -13.11 -16.85
N PRO A 65 19.50 -14.19 -17.58
CA PRO A 65 18.98 -15.52 -17.31
C PRO A 65 19.35 -16.01 -15.91
N PHE A 66 18.48 -16.86 -15.33
CA PHE A 66 18.60 -17.47 -14.00
C PHE A 66 18.63 -16.47 -12.83
N LEU A 67 19.67 -15.64 -12.72
CA LEU A 67 19.82 -14.70 -11.60
C LEU A 67 18.78 -13.59 -11.65
N GLY A 68 18.55 -12.99 -12.83
CA GLY A 68 17.51 -11.97 -12.98
C GLY A 68 16.13 -12.51 -12.65
N TRP A 69 15.80 -13.72 -13.12
CA TRP A 69 14.52 -14.37 -12.84
C TRP A 69 14.34 -14.72 -11.36
N LEU A 70 15.39 -15.18 -10.69
CA LEU A 70 15.35 -15.44 -9.24
C LEU A 70 15.08 -14.14 -8.46
N ILE A 71 15.75 -13.05 -8.81
CA ILE A 71 15.51 -11.74 -8.17
C ILE A 71 14.08 -11.27 -8.41
N MET A 72 13.56 -11.38 -9.64
CA MET A 72 12.16 -11.04 -9.94
C MET A 72 11.18 -11.82 -9.08
N PHE A 73 11.41 -13.13 -8.92
CA PHE A 73 10.56 -13.98 -8.11
C PHE A 73 10.55 -13.51 -6.65
N ILE A 74 11.72 -13.23 -6.07
CA ILE A 74 11.84 -12.75 -4.70
C ILE A 74 11.15 -11.38 -4.53
N LEU A 75 11.35 -10.45 -5.46
CA LEU A 75 10.69 -9.13 -5.43
C LEU A 75 9.17 -9.27 -5.52
N GLY A 76 8.66 -10.16 -6.37
CA GLY A 76 7.23 -10.44 -6.50
C GLY A 76 6.61 -10.99 -5.22
N ILE A 77 7.27 -11.97 -4.59
CA ILE A 77 6.85 -12.51 -3.29
C ILE A 77 6.90 -11.43 -2.19
N GLY A 78 7.96 -10.62 -2.15
CA GLY A 78 8.09 -9.51 -1.21
C GLY A 78 6.94 -8.50 -1.34
N LEU A 79 6.60 -8.09 -2.56
CA LEU A 79 5.47 -7.19 -2.82
C LEU A 79 4.13 -7.80 -2.40
N LEU A 80 3.93 -9.09 -2.69
CA LEU A 80 2.72 -9.81 -2.28
C LEU A 80 2.58 -9.84 -0.74
N ILE A 81 3.67 -10.10 -0.02
CA ILE A 81 3.69 -10.09 1.44
C ILE A 81 3.34 -8.69 1.98
N LEU A 82 3.97 -7.64 1.45
CA LEU A 82 3.69 -6.27 1.89
C LEU A 82 2.23 -5.86 1.62
N TRP A 83 1.67 -6.28 0.49
CA TRP A 83 0.26 -6.04 0.15
C TRP A 83 -0.70 -6.75 1.11
N ILE A 84 -0.45 -8.04 1.41
CA ILE A 84 -1.24 -8.81 2.38
C ILE A 84 -1.16 -8.17 3.78
N ILE A 85 0.04 -7.78 4.22
CA ILE A 85 0.23 -7.10 5.51
C ILE A 85 -0.59 -5.80 5.54
N GLY A 86 -0.54 -5.01 4.47
CA GLY A 86 -1.35 -3.80 4.35
C GLY A 86 -2.85 -4.07 4.50
N ILE A 87 -3.37 -5.11 3.85
CA ILE A 87 -4.78 -5.52 3.96
C ILE A 87 -5.11 -5.88 5.40
N VAL A 88 -4.33 -6.77 6.03
CA VAL A 88 -4.59 -7.20 7.41
C VAL A 88 -4.55 -6.01 8.37
N TYR A 89 -3.58 -5.11 8.20
CA TYR A 89 -3.45 -3.91 9.03
C TYR A 89 -4.64 -2.96 8.83
N SER A 90 -5.10 -2.74 7.60
CA SER A 90 -6.24 -1.88 7.31
C SER A 90 -7.57 -2.36 7.91
N LEU A 91 -7.66 -3.65 8.24
CA LEU A 91 -8.82 -4.26 8.88
C LEU A 91 -8.69 -4.35 10.41
N SER A 92 -7.49 -4.14 10.94
CA SER A 92 -7.16 -4.31 12.36
C SER A 92 -7.82 -3.28 13.28
N GLY A 93 -8.21 -2.11 12.75
CA GLY A 93 -8.72 -0.99 13.54
C GLY A 93 -7.65 -0.14 14.21
N GLU A 94 -6.37 -0.47 14.02
CA GLU A 94 -5.22 0.30 14.50
C GLU A 94 -4.47 0.89 13.31
N GLU A 95 -3.80 2.03 13.47
CA GLU A 95 -2.93 2.61 12.43
C GLU A 95 -1.55 1.96 12.46
N LYS A 96 -1.41 0.86 11.70
CA LYS A 96 -0.14 0.13 11.55
C LYS A 96 0.52 0.44 10.22
N GLU A 97 1.81 0.76 10.28
CA GLU A 97 2.64 0.95 9.09
C GLU A 97 3.04 -0.39 8.48
N ILE A 98 2.88 -0.52 7.17
CA ILE A 98 3.45 -1.62 6.40
C ILE A 98 4.97 -1.58 6.58
N PRO A 99 5.61 -2.69 6.96
CA PRO A 99 7.05 -2.76 7.12
C PRO A 99 7.80 -2.26 5.88
N LEU A 100 8.98 -1.68 6.08
CA LEU A 100 9.88 -1.18 5.04
C LEU A 100 9.39 0.07 4.26
N ILE A 101 8.08 0.19 4.00
CA ILE A 101 7.54 1.23 3.11
C ILE A 101 6.61 2.23 3.81
N GLY A 102 5.99 1.86 4.93
CA GLY A 102 4.96 2.66 5.58
C GLY A 102 5.44 4.05 6.04
N SER A 103 6.72 4.19 6.36
CA SER A 103 7.32 5.46 6.77
C SER A 103 7.34 6.51 5.64
N PHE A 104 7.35 6.09 4.37
CA PHE A 104 7.26 7.02 3.24
C PHE A 104 5.86 7.64 3.13
N ALA A 105 4.81 6.94 3.58
CA ALA A 105 3.44 7.45 3.52
C ALA A 105 3.24 8.69 4.41
N LYS A 106 4.01 8.80 5.50
CA LYS A 106 4.03 9.97 6.40
C LYS A 106 4.52 11.25 5.73
N LYS A 107 5.29 11.15 4.63
CA LYS A 107 5.82 12.29 3.89
C LYS A 107 4.79 12.92 2.93
N ILE A 108 3.62 12.28 2.79
CA ILE A 108 2.54 12.74 1.90
C ILE A 108 1.63 13.70 2.67
N HIS A 109 1.84 15.00 2.46
CA HIS A 109 1.05 16.08 3.07
C HIS A 109 -0.16 16.43 2.19
N ILE A 110 -1.29 15.76 2.44
CA ILE A 110 -2.57 15.94 1.75
C ILE A 110 -3.69 15.76 2.78
#